data_AF-A0A7X6NZB6-F1
#
_entry.id   AF-A0A7X6NZB6-F1
#
_cell.length_a   1.000
_cell.length_b   1.000
_cell.length_c   1.000
_cell.angle_alpha   90.00
_cell.angle_beta   90.00
_cell.angle_gamma   90.00
#
_symmetry.space_group_name_H-M   'P 1'
#
loop_
_entity.id
_entity.type
_entity.pdbx_description
1 polymer ?
#
loop_
_entity_poly.entity_id
_entity_poly.type
_entity_poly.pdbx_seq_one_letter_code
_entity_poly.pdbx_strand_id
1 'polypeptide(L)' 'MARRSENELQVHDRVVASIDLAGIPAGTPGKIILRNGLAEYRYRVLFDVGGPNGTDVGHVNGSVLSRIDRKGNAK' A
#
# COMPACT_ATOMS: atom_id res chain seq x y z
N MET A 1 7.56 -25.87 -3.31
CA MET A 1 7.60 -24.66 -2.47
C MET A 1 7.55 -23.46 -3.39
N ALA A 2 6.40 -22.78 -3.50
CA ALA A 2 6.30 -21.61 -4.38
C ALA A 2 7.18 -20.49 -3.83
N ARG A 3 8.10 -20.00 -4.67
CA ARG A 3 8.97 -18.85 -4.40
C ARG A 3 8.04 -17.70 -4.04
N ARG A 4 8.06 -17.21 -2.80
CA ARG A 4 7.40 -15.95 -2.44
C ARG A 4 7.87 -14.93 -3.47
N SER A 5 6.98 -14.43 -4.29
CA SER A 5 7.25 -13.27 -5.15
C SER A 5 7.68 -12.17 -4.19
N GLU A 6 8.95 -11.80 -4.20
CA GLU A 6 9.55 -10.84 -3.27
C GLU A 6 8.86 -9.47 -3.30
N ASN A 7 8.03 -9.27 -4.32
CA ASN A 7 7.30 -8.05 -4.66
C ASN A 7 5.81 -8.07 -4.26
N GLU A 8 5.34 -9.07 -3.52
CA GLU A 8 3.91 -9.24 -3.25
C GLU A 8 3.52 -8.68 -1.89
N LEU A 9 2.83 -7.54 -1.91
CA LEU A 9 2.41 -6.83 -0.70
C LEU A 9 1.36 -7.65 0.07
N GLN A 10 1.43 -7.60 1.40
CA GLN A 10 0.54 -8.33 2.31
C GLN A 10 -0.35 -7.39 3.12
N VAL A 11 -1.44 -7.93 3.67
CA VAL A 11 -2.25 -7.20 4.66
C VAL A 11 -1.37 -6.85 5.85
N HIS A 12 -1.49 -5.61 6.33
CA HIS A 12 -0.69 -4.96 7.36
C HIS A 12 0.72 -4.52 6.97
N ASP A 13 1.16 -4.74 5.72
CA ASP A 13 2.38 -4.10 5.23
C ASP A 13 2.20 -2.58 5.25
N ARG A 14 3.27 -1.90 5.68
CA ARG A 14 3.38 -0.45 5.53
C ARG A 14 3.86 -0.15 4.13
N VAL A 15 3.22 0.82 3.50
CA VAL A 15 3.50 1.26 2.15
C VAL A 15 3.54 2.77 2.08
N VAL A 16 4.07 3.28 0.99
CA VAL A 16 4.00 4.68 0.61
C VAL A 16 3.44 4.78 -0.81
N ALA A 17 2.61 5.80 -1.07
CA ALA A 17 2.17 6.10 -2.43
C ALA A 17 3.39 6.53 -3.27
N SER A 18 3.71 5.80 -4.34
CA SER A 18 4.84 6.13 -5.21
C SER A 18 4.53 7.28 -6.19
N ILE A 19 3.24 7.52 -6.43
CA ILE A 19 2.70 8.59 -7.29
C ILE A 19 1.57 9.31 -6.56
N ASP A 20 1.16 10.46 -7.08
CA ASP A 20 -0.06 11.12 -6.63
C ASP A 20 -1.28 10.27 -7.01
N LEU A 21 -2.09 9.92 -6.02
CA LEU A 21 -3.42 9.33 -6.20
C LEU A 21 -4.49 10.40 -5.94
N ALA A 22 -5.74 10.07 -6.27
CA ALA A 22 -6.86 10.98 -6.03
C ALA A 22 -6.98 11.36 -4.55
N GLY A 23 -6.55 12.58 -4.21
CA GLY A 23 -6.53 13.09 -2.82
C GLY A 23 -5.39 12.57 -1.95
N ILE A 24 -4.45 11.77 -2.47
CA ILE A 24 -3.30 11.24 -1.74
C ILE A 24 -2.01 11.67 -2.46
N PRO A 25 -1.23 12.61 -1.90
CA PRO A 25 0.06 12.98 -2.47
C PRO A 25 1.03 11.80 -2.51
N ALA A 26 1.93 11.79 -3.50
CA ALA A 26 3.08 10.90 -3.52
C ALA A 26 3.91 11.08 -2.23
N GLY A 27 4.47 9.99 -1.71
CA GLY A 27 5.15 10.00 -0.41
C GLY A 27 4.23 9.85 0.80
N THR A 28 2.90 9.80 0.61
CA THR A 28 1.99 9.59 1.74
C THR A 28 2.10 8.15 2.26
N PRO A 29 2.43 7.96 3.54
CA PRO A 29 2.47 6.63 4.14
C PRO A 29 1.07 6.07 4.32
N GLY A 30 0.97 4.74 4.26
CA GLY A 30 -0.27 4.04 4.47
C GLY A 30 -0.06 2.58 4.88
N LYS A 31 -1.17 1.91 5.18
CA LYS A 31 -1.19 0.51 5.60
C LYS A 31 -2.18 -0.27 4.75
N ILE A 32 -1.76 -1.44 4.27
CA ILE A 32 -2.67 -2.34 3.58
C ILE A 32 -3.64 -2.94 4.60
N ILE A 33 -4.93 -2.74 4.36
CA ILE A 33 -6.00 -3.28 5.20
C ILE A 33 -6.72 -4.45 4.55
N LEU A 34 -6.61 -4.59 3.22
CA LEU A 34 -7.19 -5.71 2.49
C LEU A 34 -6.37 -6.01 1.24
N ARG A 35 -6.23 -7.30 0.94
CA ARG A 35 -5.69 -7.84 -0.31
C ARG A 35 -6.77 -8.73 -0.91
N ASN A 36 -7.20 -8.42 -2.13
CA ASN A 36 -8.22 -9.17 -2.86
C ASN A 36 -7.66 -9.66 -4.18
N GLY A 37 -7.96 -10.91 -4.57
CA GLY A 37 -7.51 -11.50 -5.83
C GLY A 37 -6.75 -12.81 -5.64
N LEU A 38 -6.69 -13.61 -6.72
CA LEU A 38 -5.99 -14.90 -6.77
C LEU A 38 -4.73 -14.87 -7.67
N ALA A 39 -4.65 -13.92 -8.60
CA ALA A 39 -3.52 -13.73 -9.52
C ALA A 39 -3.23 -12.22 -9.79
N GLU A 40 -4.28 -11.40 -9.92
CA GLU A 40 -4.17 -9.94 -9.98
C GLU A 40 -4.66 -9.33 -8.66
N TYR A 41 -3.72 -8.96 -7.79
CA TYR A 41 -4.07 -8.46 -6.46
C TYR A 41 -4.49 -7.00 -6.51
N ARG A 42 -5.63 -6.72 -5.89
CA ARG A 42 -6.15 -5.39 -5.60
C ARG A 42 -6.03 -5.13 -4.12
N TYR A 43 -5.38 -4.04 -3.79
CA TYR A 43 -5.13 -3.64 -2.42
C TYR A 43 -6.12 -2.58 -1.99
N ARG A 44 -6.48 -2.61 -0.71
CA ARG A 44 -7.13 -1.51 -0.01
C ARG A 44 -6.12 -0.96 0.98
N VAL A 45 -5.84 0.33 0.88
CA VAL A 45 -4.80 1.00 1.66
C VAL A 45 -5.44 2.12 2.45
N LEU A 46 -5.15 2.15 3.74
CA LEU A 46 -5.48 3.27 4.60
C LEU A 46 -4.28 4.23 4.63
N PHE A 47 -4.41 5.39 4.00
CA PHE A 47 -3.36 6.41 3.91
C PHE A 47 -3.48 7.45 5.04
N ASP A 48 -2.34 7.88 5.57
CA ASP A 48 -2.25 8.84 6.67
C ASP A 48 -2.21 10.29 6.13
N VAL A 49 -3.29 10.77 5.52
CA VAL A 49 -3.41 12.14 4.97
C VAL A 49 -3.76 13.22 6.02
N GLY A 50 -3.49 12.97 7.31
CA GLY A 50 -3.65 13.96 8.38
C GLY A 50 -5.06 14.11 8.99
N GLY A 51 -6.04 13.33 8.53
CA GLY A 51 -7.35 13.20 9.21
C GLY A 51 -7.35 12.14 10.32
N PRO A 52 -8.26 12.22 11.31
CA PRO A 52 -8.29 11.29 12.45
C PRO A 52 -8.48 9.81 12.06
N ASN A 53 -8.98 9.54 10.85
CA ASN A 53 -9.22 8.20 10.32
C ASN A 53 -8.39 7.88 9.05
N GLY A 54 -7.48 8.76 8.63
CA GLY A 54 -6.80 8.64 7.33
C GLY A 54 -7.77 8.70 6.14
N THR A 55 -7.32 8.29 4.95
CA THR A 55 -8.16 8.08 3.77
C THR A 55 -8.01 6.66 3.28
N ASP A 56 -9.13 5.95 3.26
CA ASP A 56 -9.23 4.59 2.75
C ASP A 56 -9.39 4.62 1.24
N VAL A 57 -8.39 4.12 0.52
CA VAL A 57 -8.40 3.98 -0.92
C VAL A 57 -8.45 2.49 -1.27
N GLY A 58 -9.58 2.09 -1.86
CA GLY A 58 -9.75 0.78 -2.44
C GLY A 58 -9.18 0.69 -3.86
N HIS A 59 -8.97 -0.54 -4.33
CA HIS A 59 -8.60 -0.83 -5.73
C HIS A 59 -7.22 -0.32 -6.15
N VAL A 60 -6.28 -0.25 -5.20
CA VAL A 60 -4.91 0.19 -5.49
C VAL A 60 -4.10 -0.97 -6.06
N ASN A 61 -3.38 -0.72 -7.16
CA ASN A 61 -2.46 -1.68 -7.74
C ASN A 61 -1.15 -1.70 -6.92
N GLY A 62 -0.57 -2.88 -6.70
CA GLY A 62 0.70 -2.99 -5.98
C GLY A 62 1.86 -2.24 -6.65
N SER A 63 1.80 -2.01 -7.95
CA SER A 63 2.83 -1.28 -8.72
C SER A 63 2.99 0.20 -8.35
N VAL A 64 1.97 0.82 -7.75
CA VAL A 64 2.00 2.23 -7.33
C VAL A 64 2.25 2.40 -5.83
N LEU A 65 2.61 1.30 -5.16
CA LEU A 65 2.88 1.23 -3.73
C LEU A 65 4.30 0.72 -3.51
N SER A 66 5.09 1.48 -2.75
CA SER A 66 6.40 1.00 -2.30
C SER A 66 6.30 0.52 -0.86
N ARG A 67 6.74 -0.69 -0.57
CA ARG A 67 6.79 -1.20 0.81
C ARG A 67 7.82 -0.40 1.59
N ILE A 68 7.46 0.02 2.80
CA ILE A 68 8.37 0.73 3.70
C ILE A 68 8.65 -0.09 4.97
N ASP A 69 9.84 0.08 5.52
CA ASP A 69 10.19 -0.46 6.82
C ASP A 69 9.51 0.32 7.96
N ARG A 70 9.75 -0.10 9.21
CA ARG A 70 9.19 0.59 10.39
C ARG A 70 9.69 2.04 10.53
N LYS A 71 10.84 2.37 9.94
CA LYS A 71 11.48 3.70 9.97
C LYS A 71 11.03 4.59 8.79
N GLY A 72 10.24 4.07 7.85
CA GLY A 72 9.76 4.80 6.68
C GLY A 72 10.66 4.71 5.45
N ASN A 73 11.69 3.86 5.46
CA ASN A 73 12.55 3.67 4.29
C ASN A 73 11.89 2.69 3.32
N ALA A 74 11.89 3.04 2.02
CA ALA A 74 11.48 2.11 0.97
C ALA A 74 12.42 0.89 0.96
N LYS A 75 11.84 -0.31 0.88
CA LYS A 75 12.56 -1.59 0.88
C LYS A 75 12.65 -2.18 -0.52
#